data_AF-A0A8I1XXA1-F1
#
_entry.id   AF-A0A8I1XXA1-F1
#
_cell.length_a   1.000
_cell.length_b   1.000
_cell.length_c   1.000
_cell.angle_alpha   90.00
_cell.angle_beta   90.00
_cell.angle_gamma   90.00
#
_symmetry.space_group_name_H-M   'P 1'
#
loop_
_entity.id
_entity.type
_entity.pdbx_description
1 polymer ?
#
loop_
_entity_poly.entity_id
_entity_poly.type
_entity_poly.pdbx_seq_one_letter_code
_entity_poly.pdbx_strand_id
1 'polypeptide(L)'
;MKKKEYKDRLIELLNEGIEELTTDQVIQKTKLLIFEYEKKQAYSTENKGRPWTDEELRVVLSFAPTKENILKLAKGFKRSYGSIEQIFRWAVTTDVEIINKGREDDSFIKQIRRLYKEMGWKA
;
A
#
# COMPACT_ATOMS: atom_id res chain seq x y z
N MET A 1 19.56 23.87 -4.79
CA MET A 1 19.59 23.77 -3.31
C MET A 1 20.44 22.58 -2.92
N LYS A 2 21.41 22.75 -2.02
CA LYS A 2 22.23 21.66 -1.49
C LYS A 2 21.43 20.82 -0.47
N LYS A 3 21.89 19.60 -0.18
CA LYS A 3 21.24 18.70 0.80
C LYS A 3 21.02 19.36 2.17
N LYS A 4 22.02 20.11 2.66
CA LYS A 4 21.94 20.85 3.93
C LYS A 4 20.86 21.94 3.87
N GLU A 5 20.90 22.79 2.85
CA GLU A 5 19.92 23.86 2.63
C GLU A 5 18.48 23.33 2.55
N TYR A 6 18.27 22.16 1.91
CA TYR A 6 16.95 21.53 1.84
C TYR A 6 16.44 21.06 3.19
N LYS A 7 17.31 20.41 3.97
CA LYS A 7 16.98 20.00 5.33
C LYS A 7 16.64 21.20 6.20
N ASP A 8 17.47 22.23 6.18
CA ASP A 8 17.33 23.41 7.04
C ASP A 8 16.01 24.14 6.74
N ARG A 9 15.69 24.36 5.46
CA ARG A 9 14.40 24.96 5.04
C ARG A 9 13.18 24.12 5.40
N LEU A 10 13.27 22.79 5.32
CA LEU A 10 12.14 21.93 5.69
C LEU A 10 11.90 21.94 7.20
N ILE A 11 12.95 21.97 8.01
CA ILE A 11 12.84 22.09 9.47
C ILE A 11 12.29 23.46 9.86
N GLU A 12 12.75 24.53 9.22
CA GLU A 12 12.21 25.88 9.42
C GLU A 12 10.70 25.92 9.14
N LEU A 13 10.25 25.39 8.00
CA LEU A 13 8.83 25.29 7.65
C LEU A 13 8.01 24.47 8.66
N LEU A 14 8.57 23.38 9.19
CA LEU A 14 7.91 22.58 10.23
C LEU A 14 7.80 23.32 11.56
N ASN A 15 8.79 24.17 11.90
CA ASN A 15 8.79 24.98 13.10
C ASN A 15 7.84 26.18 13.00
N GLU A 16 7.69 26.77 11.80
CA GLU A 16 6.65 27.78 11.52
C GLU A 16 5.25 27.19 11.76
N GLY A 17 5.08 25.91 11.46
CA GLY A 17 3.84 25.20 11.69
C GLY A 17 2.75 25.57 10.68
N ILE A 18 1.50 25.28 11.04
CA ILE A 18 0.31 25.63 10.25
C ILE A 18 -0.65 26.30 11.22
N GLU A 19 -1.26 27.39 10.80
CA GLU A 19 -2.24 28.13 11.61
C GLU A 19 -3.32 27.19 12.18
N GLU A 20 -3.66 27.39 13.46
CA GLU A 20 -4.63 26.58 14.22
C GLU A 20 -4.29 25.09 14.41
N LEU A 21 -3.12 24.61 13.98
CA LEU A 21 -2.70 23.22 14.15
C LEU A 21 -1.64 23.05 15.24
N THR A 22 -1.77 21.99 16.01
CA THR A 22 -0.70 21.55 16.92
C THR A 22 0.46 20.94 16.15
N THR A 23 1.63 20.88 16.78
CA THR A 23 2.83 20.21 16.24
C THR A 23 2.53 18.79 15.74
N ASP A 24 1.76 18.01 16.51
CA ASP A 24 1.39 16.64 16.11
C ASP A 24 0.51 16.64 14.86
N GLN A 25 -0.45 17.56 14.75
CA GLN A 25 -1.29 17.71 13.57
C GLN A 25 -0.47 18.13 12.33
N VAL A 26 0.47 19.06 12.49
CA VAL A 26 1.42 19.46 11.42
C VAL A 26 2.24 18.28 10.95
N ILE A 27 2.76 17.45 11.87
CA ILE A 27 3.51 16.23 11.54
C ILE A 27 2.64 15.26 10.74
N GLN A 28 1.39 15.01 11.17
CA GLN A 28 0.50 14.09 10.46
C GLN A 28 0.12 14.61 9.07
N LYS A 29 -0.19 15.90 8.94
CA LYS A 29 -0.46 16.54 7.64
C LYS A 29 0.75 16.48 6.72
N THR A 30 1.96 16.71 7.24
CA THR A 30 3.19 16.63 6.46
C THR A 30 3.45 15.20 5.98
N LYS A 31 3.27 14.19 6.85
CA LYS A 31 3.40 12.77 6.47
C LYS A 31 2.44 12.42 5.32
N LEU A 32 1.18 12.86 5.41
CA LEU A 32 0.19 12.66 4.36
C LEU A 32 0.61 13.35 3.05
N LEU A 33 1.09 14.59 3.13
CA LEU A 33 1.56 15.34 1.95
C LEU A 33 2.76 14.65 1.29
N ILE A 34 3.73 14.17 2.07
CA ILE A 34 4.86 13.41 1.56
C ILE A 34 4.38 12.12 0.87
N PHE A 35 3.45 11.39 1.50
CA PHE A 35 2.87 10.20 0.90
C PHE A 35 2.16 10.50 -0.42
N GLU A 36 1.35 11.57 -0.49
CA GLU A 36 0.66 11.97 -1.72
C GLU A 36 1.63 12.39 -2.81
N TYR A 37 2.67 13.16 -2.45
CA TYR A 37 3.73 13.55 -3.35
C TYR A 37 4.45 12.31 -3.90
N GLU A 38 4.80 11.36 -3.03
CA GLU A 38 5.47 10.11 -3.38
C GLU A 38 4.60 9.23 -4.28
N LYS A 39 3.29 9.12 -3.99
CA LYS A 39 2.33 8.33 -4.77
C LYS A 39 2.18 8.85 -6.21
N LYS A 40 2.34 10.16 -6.42
CA LYS A 40 2.30 10.80 -7.74
C LYS A 40 3.58 10.59 -8.56
N GLN A 41 4.69 10.21 -7.92
CA GLN A 41 5.93 9.96 -8.64
C GLN A 41 5.82 8.67 -9.47
N ALA A 42 6.36 8.70 -10.69
CA ALA A 42 6.47 7.52 -11.51
C ALA A 42 7.41 6.49 -10.85
N TYR A 43 7.03 5.22 -10.92
CA TYR A 43 7.87 4.08 -10.56
C TYR A 43 7.66 2.95 -11.57
N SER A 44 8.64 2.05 -11.69
CA SER A 44 8.52 0.93 -12.63
C SER A 44 7.33 0.05 -12.27
N THR A 45 6.53 -0.29 -13.28
CA THR A 45 5.43 -1.27 -13.16
C THR A 45 5.60 -2.42 -14.15
N GLU A 46 6.86 -2.80 -14.44
CA GLU A 46 7.22 -3.81 -15.45
C GLU A 46 6.59 -5.20 -15.20
N ASN A 47 6.22 -5.51 -13.95
CA ASN A 47 5.55 -6.77 -13.60
C ASN A 47 4.02 -6.66 -13.64
N LYS A 48 3.44 -5.53 -14.07
CA LYS A 48 1.99 -5.36 -14.19
C LYS A 48 1.40 -6.44 -15.11
N GLY A 49 0.30 -7.05 -14.66
CA GLY A 49 -0.40 -8.10 -15.41
C GLY A 49 0.25 -9.48 -15.39
N ARG A 50 1.47 -9.63 -14.84
CA ARG A 50 2.08 -10.95 -14.65
C ARG A 50 1.32 -11.74 -13.57
N PRO A 51 1.31 -13.09 -13.61
CA PRO A 51 0.83 -13.89 -12.49
C PRO A 51 1.59 -13.56 -11.20
N TRP A 52 0.96 -13.78 -10.05
CA TRP A 52 1.63 -13.69 -8.75
C TRP A 52 2.08 -15.09 -8.31
N THR A 53 3.32 -15.18 -7.82
CA THR A 53 3.80 -16.39 -7.15
C THR A 53 3.24 -16.48 -5.74
N ASP A 54 3.23 -17.69 -5.17
CA ASP A 54 2.80 -17.86 -3.78
C ASP A 54 3.73 -17.14 -2.81
N GLU A 55 5.04 -17.11 -3.09
CA GLU A 55 6.05 -16.41 -2.29
C GLU A 55 5.81 -14.90 -2.29
N GLU A 56 5.56 -14.29 -3.45
CA GLU A 56 5.23 -12.86 -3.54
C GLU A 56 3.94 -12.54 -2.77
N LEU A 57 2.90 -13.38 -2.90
CA LEU A 57 1.64 -13.19 -2.19
C LEU A 57 1.80 -13.33 -0.67
N ARG A 58 2.60 -14.29 -0.19
CA ARG A 58 2.91 -14.43 1.24
C ARG A 58 3.61 -13.18 1.79
N VAL A 59 4.53 -12.61 1.02
CA VAL A 59 5.17 -11.33 1.40
C VAL A 59 4.15 -10.20 1.41
N VAL A 60 3.24 -10.10 0.43
CA VAL A 60 2.20 -9.05 0.45
C VAL A 60 1.30 -9.22 1.69
N LEU A 61 0.81 -10.44 1.94
CA LEU A 61 -0.12 -10.75 3.02
C LEU A 61 0.52 -10.72 4.41
N SER A 62 1.85 -10.66 4.52
CA SER A 62 2.52 -10.46 5.81
C SER A 62 2.51 -9.01 6.29
N PHE A 63 2.05 -8.06 5.46
CA PHE A 63 1.92 -6.65 5.83
C PHE A 63 0.48 -6.32 6.23
N ALA A 64 0.33 -5.33 7.10
CA ALA A 64 -0.97 -4.69 7.32
C ALA A 64 -1.40 -3.91 6.06
N PRO A 65 -2.71 -3.88 5.73
CA PRO A 65 -3.24 -3.27 4.51
C PRO A 65 -3.32 -1.72 4.58
N THR A 66 -2.21 -1.05 4.91
CA THR A 66 -2.14 0.42 4.98
C THR A 66 -1.73 1.03 3.64
N LYS A 67 -2.07 2.31 3.40
CA LYS A 67 -1.72 3.01 2.14
C LYS A 67 -0.21 3.04 1.89
N GLU A 68 0.57 3.20 2.96
CA GLU A 68 2.03 3.22 2.96
C GLU A 68 2.60 1.86 2.58
N ASN A 69 2.09 0.77 3.17
CA ASN A 69 2.52 -0.58 2.84
C ASN A 69 2.13 -0.96 1.41
N ILE A 70 0.93 -0.59 0.97
CA ILE A 70 0.48 -0.82 -0.41
C ILE A 70 1.42 -0.12 -1.40
N LEU A 71 1.78 1.15 -1.15
CA LEU A 71 2.72 1.88 -2.00
C LEU A 71 4.13 1.25 -1.97
N LYS A 72 4.61 0.88 -0.78
CA LYS A 72 5.90 0.23 -0.60
C LYS A 72 6.00 -1.08 -1.38
N LEU A 73 4.99 -1.95 -1.25
CA LEU A 73 4.92 -3.24 -1.94
C LEU A 73 4.76 -3.05 -3.45
N ALA A 74 3.95 -2.08 -3.89
CA ALA A 74 3.78 -1.77 -5.31
C ALA A 74 5.11 -1.38 -5.96
N LYS A 75 5.89 -0.52 -5.31
CA LYS A 75 7.25 -0.15 -5.76
C LYS A 75 8.20 -1.34 -5.71
N GLY A 76 8.22 -2.09 -4.61
CA GLY A 76 9.13 -3.22 -4.41
C GLY A 76 8.94 -4.34 -5.44
N PHE A 77 7.68 -4.71 -5.71
CA PHE A 77 7.34 -5.74 -6.70
C PHE A 77 7.25 -5.19 -8.13
N LYS A 78 7.38 -3.87 -8.32
CA LYS A 78 7.18 -3.19 -9.60
C LYS A 78 5.80 -3.50 -10.21
N ARG A 79 4.78 -3.35 -9.39
CA ARG A 79 3.36 -3.65 -9.67
C ARG A 79 2.52 -2.39 -9.46
N SER A 80 1.30 -2.36 -9.97
CA SER A 80 0.43 -1.20 -9.72
C SER A 80 -0.04 -1.18 -8.26
N TYR A 81 -0.17 0.02 -7.68
CA TYR A 81 -0.80 0.23 -6.37
C TYR A 81 -2.12 -0.56 -6.23
N GLY A 82 -3.00 -0.46 -7.24
CA GLY A 82 -4.29 -1.15 -7.23
C GLY A 82 -4.19 -2.68 -7.23
N SER A 83 -3.12 -3.28 -7.77
CA SER A 83 -2.95 -4.74 -7.72
C SER A 83 -2.65 -5.25 -6.31
N ILE A 84 -1.85 -4.51 -5.54
CA ILE A 84 -1.59 -4.83 -4.13
C ILE A 84 -2.85 -4.63 -3.29
N GLU A 85 -3.59 -3.54 -3.53
CA GLU A 85 -4.86 -3.28 -2.85
C GLU A 85 -5.91 -4.38 -3.12
N GLN A 86 -5.95 -4.92 -4.35
CA GLN A 86 -6.81 -6.06 -4.68
C GLN A 86 -6.45 -7.32 -3.89
N ILE A 87 -5.16 -7.60 -3.67
CA ILE A 87 -4.74 -8.76 -2.86
C ILE A 87 -5.32 -8.66 -1.45
N PHE A 88 -5.12 -7.53 -0.78
CA PHE A 88 -5.67 -7.33 0.57
C PHE A 88 -7.19 -7.40 0.59
N ARG A 89 -7.88 -6.81 -0.39
CA ARG A 89 -9.34 -6.86 -0.49
C ARG A 89 -9.84 -8.30 -0.63
N TRP A 90 -9.28 -9.07 -1.57
CA TRP A 90 -9.73 -10.45 -1.81
C TRP A 90 -9.37 -11.40 -0.68
N ALA A 91 -8.29 -11.15 0.06
CA ALA A 91 -7.92 -11.92 1.23
C ALA A 91 -9.05 -11.93 2.29
N VAL A 92 -9.65 -10.77 2.56
CA VAL A 92 -10.68 -10.59 3.58
C VAL A 92 -12.12 -10.66 3.06
N THR A 93 -12.34 -10.69 1.74
CA THR A 93 -13.69 -10.79 1.16
C THR A 93 -14.33 -12.13 1.53
N THR A 94 -15.61 -12.12 1.89
CA THR A 94 -16.34 -13.34 2.27
C THR A 94 -16.65 -14.22 1.05
N ASP A 95 -16.81 -15.53 1.26
CA ASP A 95 -17.14 -16.45 0.16
C ASP A 95 -18.51 -16.11 -0.48
N VAL A 96 -19.48 -15.64 0.32
CA VAL A 96 -20.79 -15.16 -0.17
C VAL A 96 -20.63 -13.96 -1.11
N GLU A 97 -19.81 -12.98 -0.75
CA GLU A 97 -19.55 -11.83 -1.62
C GLU A 97 -18.81 -12.20 -2.90
N ILE A 98 -17.92 -13.19 -2.86
CA ILE A 98 -17.20 -13.69 -4.04
C ILE A 98 -18.19 -14.35 -5.01
N ILE A 99 -19.08 -15.21 -4.50
CA ILE A 99 -20.13 -15.89 -5.29
C ILE A 99 -21.11 -14.87 -5.89
N ASN A 100 -21.56 -13.90 -5.09
CA ASN A 100 -22.46 -12.84 -5.58
C ASN A 100 -21.84 -11.98 -6.69
N LYS A 101 -20.50 -11.94 -6.79
CA LYS A 101 -19.76 -11.26 -7.85
C LYS A 101 -19.48 -12.15 -9.06
N GLY A 102 -19.84 -13.43 -9.04
CA GLY A 102 -19.53 -14.41 -10.11
C GLY A 102 -18.04 -14.66 -10.26
N ARG A 103 -17.30 -14.68 -9.14
CA ARG A 103 -15.83 -14.80 -9.10
C ARG A 103 -15.34 -16.01 -8.31
N GLU A 104 -16.23 -16.96 -8.04
CA GLU A 104 -15.96 -18.21 -7.32
C GLU A 104 -14.89 -19.07 -7.99
N ASP A 105 -14.76 -18.98 -9.32
CA ASP A 105 -13.79 -19.75 -10.11
C ASP A 105 -12.52 -18.98 -10.51
N ASP A 106 -12.38 -17.75 -10.03
CA ASP A 106 -11.21 -16.94 -10.31
C ASP A 106 -9.95 -17.53 -9.65
N SER A 107 -9.00 -17.97 -10.48
CA SER A 107 -7.76 -18.62 -10.03
C SER A 107 -6.90 -17.74 -9.13
N PHE A 108 -6.85 -16.43 -9.38
CA PHE A 108 -6.09 -15.48 -8.58
C PHE A 108 -6.73 -15.29 -7.20
N ILE A 109 -8.06 -15.19 -7.14
CA ILE A 109 -8.79 -15.11 -5.85
C ILE A 109 -8.63 -16.41 -5.06
N LYS A 110 -8.76 -17.58 -5.71
CA LYS A 110 -8.52 -18.88 -5.07
C LYS A 110 -7.11 -18.97 -4.48
N GLN A 111 -6.10 -18.53 -5.21
CA GLN A 111 -4.71 -18.50 -4.75
C GLN A 111 -4.55 -17.63 -3.50
N ILE A 112 -5.05 -16.38 -3.53
CA ILE A 112 -4.99 -15.47 -2.37
C ILE A 112 -5.69 -16.07 -1.15
N ARG A 113 -6.91 -16.60 -1.33
CA ARG A 113 -7.73 -17.15 -0.24
C ARG A 113 -7.09 -18.37 0.39
N ARG A 114 -6.50 -19.25 -0.42
CA ARG A 114 -5.73 -20.41 0.07
C ARG A 114 -4.57 -19.96 0.95
N LEU A 115 -3.73 -19.05 0.45
CA LEU A 115 -2.55 -18.57 1.18
C LEU A 115 -2.93 -17.81 2.46
N TYR A 116 -3.98 -16.97 2.39
CA TYR A 116 -4.46 -16.24 3.54
C TYR A 116 -4.93 -17.17 4.67
N LYS A 117 -5.61 -18.27 4.33
CA LYS A 117 -5.99 -19.33 5.30
C LYS A 117 -4.77 -20.06 5.86
N GLU A 118 -3.80 -20.42 5.01
CA GLU A 118 -2.54 -21.08 5.43
C GLU A 118 -1.73 -20.24 6.42
N MET A 119 -1.69 -18.92 6.23
CA MET A 119 -0.93 -18.01 7.07
C MET A 119 -1.57 -17.78 8.46
N GLY A 120 -2.74 -18.35 8.73
CA GLY A 120 -3.39 -18.26 10.05
C GLY A 120 -3.84 -16.85 10.40
N TRP A 121 -4.07 -15.98 9.41
CA TRP A 121 -4.66 -14.66 9.65
C TRP A 121 -6.08 -14.86 10.20
N LYS A 122 -6.22 -14.70 11.51
CA LYS A 122 -7.50 -14.56 12.17
C LYS A 122 -7.83 -13.07 12.13
N ALA A 123 -8.76 -12.71 11.24
CA ALA A 123 -9.37 -11.38 11.23
C ALA A 123 -10.02 -11.07 12.59
#